data_AF-B4H3C5-F1
#
_entry.id   AF-B4H3C5-F1
#
_cell.length_a   1.000
_cell.length_b   1.000
_cell.length_c   1.000
_cell.angle_alpha   90.00
_cell.angle_beta   90.00
_cell.angle_gamma   90.00
#
_symmetry.space_group_name_H-M   'P 1'
#
loop_
_entity.id
_entity.type
_entity.pdbx_description
1 polymer ?
#
loop_
_entity_poly.entity_id
_entity_poly.type
_entity_poly.pdbx_seq_one_letter_code
_entity_poly.pdbx_strand_id
1 'polypeptide(L)'
;MVTGQKRIYVKAYRKISRIIDMMAWFGLKEWKFSHRNIDELNELLPRGERTVLQFNIATINWSEYFRSYLSGIRRYFFKDNANDNKLQQRKTIYRRMLFLHTLLKTTFGLSLIMCMLKIYLRIFKIMPKIAL
;
A
#
# COMPACT_ATOMS: atom_id res chain seq x y z
N MET A 1 -0.68 20.98 18.58
CA MET A 1 -1.40 22.09 17.88
C MET A 1 -0.80 23.48 18.14
N VAL A 2 0.47 23.60 18.58
CA VAL A 2 0.99 24.85 19.16
C VAL A 2 2.05 25.58 18.29
N THR A 3 2.54 24.99 17.20
CA THR A 3 3.74 25.53 16.51
C THR A 3 3.48 26.55 15.39
N GLY A 4 2.26 27.04 15.15
CA GLY A 4 1.95 28.05 14.11
C GLY A 4 2.22 27.63 12.65
N GLN A 5 2.80 26.46 12.40
CA GLN A 5 3.17 25.99 11.07
C GLN A 5 1.94 25.59 10.23
N LYS A 6 2.03 25.87 8.92
CA LYS A 6 0.99 25.53 7.93
C LYS A 6 0.67 24.04 8.01
N ARG A 7 -0.60 23.69 8.26
CA ARG A 7 -1.08 22.31 8.40
C ARG A 7 -1.15 21.57 7.04
N ILE A 8 -0.01 21.37 6.39
CA ILE A 8 0.10 20.77 5.05
C ILE A 8 -0.49 19.34 5.05
N TYR A 9 -0.16 18.53 6.05
CA TYR A 9 -0.66 17.16 6.17
C TYR A 9 -2.18 17.11 6.35
N VAL A 10 -2.77 18.00 7.15
CA VAL A 10 -4.23 18.03 7.34
C VAL A 10 -4.96 18.32 6.03
N LYS A 11 -4.44 19.25 5.21
CA LYS A 11 -5.00 19.53 3.89
C LYS A 11 -4.85 18.34 2.94
N ALA A 12 -3.69 17.69 2.94
CA ALA A 12 -3.43 16.50 2.12
C ALA A 12 -4.36 15.34 2.49
N TYR A 13 -4.46 15.00 3.77
CA TYR A 13 -5.35 13.95 4.27
C TYR A 13 -6.81 14.22 3.93
N ARG A 14 -7.27 15.47 4.05
CA ARG A 14 -8.64 15.84 3.66
C ARG A 14 -8.91 15.62 2.17
N LYS A 15 -7.93 15.94 1.31
CA LYS A 15 -8.04 15.70 -0.14
C LYS A 15 -8.07 14.21 -0.45
N ILE A 16 -7.20 13.42 0.20
CA ILE A 16 -7.15 11.96 0.03
C ILE A 16 -8.47 11.32 0.46
N SER A 17 -8.97 11.66 1.66
CA SER A 17 -10.26 11.16 2.16
C SER A 17 -11.37 11.42 1.17
N ARG A 18 -11.50 12.66 0.68
CA ARG A 18 -12.54 13.01 -0.29
C ARG A 18 -12.47 12.17 -1.57
N ILE A 19 -11.26 11.93 -2.09
CA ILE A 19 -11.07 11.09 -3.28
C ILE A 19 -11.46 9.65 -2.99
N ILE A 20 -11.05 9.10 -1.84
CA ILE A 20 -11.43 7.75 -1.41
C ILE A 20 -12.96 7.65 -1.32
N ASP A 21 -13.61 8.60 -0.68
CA ASP A 21 -15.07 8.62 -0.51
C ASP A 21 -15.79 8.66 -1.87
N MET A 22 -15.29 9.47 -2.81
CA MET A 22 -15.82 9.55 -4.18
C MET A 22 -15.60 8.24 -4.97
N MET A 23 -14.44 7.60 -4.81
CA MET A 23 -14.11 6.37 -5.53
C MET A 23 -14.71 5.12 -4.89
N ALA A 24 -15.10 5.17 -3.62
CA ALA A 24 -15.63 4.04 -2.86
C ALA A 24 -16.84 3.41 -3.56
N TRP A 25 -17.72 4.22 -4.16
CA TRP A 25 -18.87 3.71 -4.87
C TRP A 25 -18.49 2.82 -6.07
N PHE A 26 -17.43 3.19 -6.80
CA PHE A 26 -16.94 2.42 -7.94
C PHE A 26 -16.09 1.23 -7.52
N GLY A 27 -15.26 1.37 -6.49
CA GLY A 27 -14.29 0.36 -6.09
C GLY A 27 -14.83 -0.74 -5.16
N LEU A 28 -15.90 -0.47 -4.40
CA LEU A 28 -16.44 -1.42 -3.42
C LEU A 28 -17.62 -2.24 -3.93
N LYS A 29 -18.11 -1.94 -5.13
CA LYS A 29 -19.20 -2.69 -5.76
C LYS A 29 -18.63 -3.74 -6.70
N GLU A 30 -19.27 -4.90 -6.71
CA GLU A 30 -19.02 -5.90 -7.74
C GLU A 30 -19.66 -5.47 -9.05
N TRP A 31 -18.86 -5.47 -10.10
CA TRP A 31 -19.31 -5.15 -11.45
C TRP A 31 -19.35 -6.43 -12.28
N LYS A 32 -20.55 -6.81 -12.69
CA LYS A 32 -20.75 -7.91 -13.64
C LYS A 32 -20.74 -7.33 -15.05
N PHE A 33 -19.61 -7.44 -15.72
CA PHE A 33 -19.50 -7.06 -17.13
C PHE A 33 -19.94 -8.23 -18.01
N SER A 34 -20.97 -8.01 -18.83
CA SER A 34 -21.33 -8.96 -19.89
C SER A 34 -20.31 -8.84 -21.02
N HIS A 35 -19.71 -9.95 -21.42
CA HIS A 35 -18.70 -10.02 -22.48
C HIS A 35 -19.14 -10.84 -23.69
N ARG A 36 -20.41 -11.28 -23.72
CA ARG A 36 -20.96 -12.17 -24.76
C ARG A 36 -20.73 -11.65 -26.18
N ASN A 37 -20.92 -10.35 -26.40
CA ASN A 37 -20.72 -9.73 -27.72
C ASN A 37 -19.24 -9.78 -28.17
N ILE A 38 -18.30 -9.74 -27.22
CA ILE A 38 -16.87 -9.83 -27.51
C ILE A 38 -16.50 -11.27 -27.89
N ASP A 39 -17.10 -12.26 -27.21
CA ASP A 39 -16.91 -13.67 -27.54
C ASP A 39 -17.49 -14.01 -28.91
N GLU A 40 -18.72 -13.57 -29.20
CA GLU A 40 -19.37 -13.72 -30.51
C GLU A 40 -18.51 -13.07 -31.62
N LEU A 41 -18.01 -11.86 -31.40
CA LEU A 41 -17.13 -11.18 -32.35
C LEU A 41 -15.81 -11.96 -32.57
N ASN A 42 -15.24 -12.50 -31.50
CA ASN A 42 -14.01 -13.30 -31.57
C ASN A 42 -14.23 -14.62 -32.32
N GLU A 43 -15.43 -15.22 -32.23
CA GLU A 43 -15.80 -16.40 -33.00
C GLU A 43 -15.98 -16.12 -34.50
N LEU A 44 -16.51 -14.94 -34.85
CA LEU A 44 -16.68 -14.51 -36.23
C LEU A 44 -15.36 -14.17 -36.93
N LEU A 45 -14.31 -13.83 -36.19
CA LEU A 45 -13.01 -13.49 -36.75
C LEU A 45 -12.32 -14.70 -37.41
N PRO A 46 -11.75 -14.53 -38.62
CA PRO A 46 -10.88 -15.53 -39.23
C PRO A 46 -9.68 -15.86 -38.34
N ARG A 47 -9.24 -17.13 -38.33
CA ARG A 47 -8.13 -17.59 -37.46
C ARG A 47 -6.85 -16.78 -37.62
N GLY A 48 -6.56 -16.28 -38.82
CA GLY A 48 -5.39 -15.44 -39.10
C GLY A 48 -5.47 -14.03 -38.55
N GLU A 49 -6.68 -13.49 -38.33
CA GLU A 49 -6.88 -12.14 -37.79
C GLU A 49 -6.92 -12.14 -36.25
N ARG A 50 -7.32 -13.26 -35.63
CA ARG A 50 -7.34 -13.42 -34.16
C ARG A 50 -5.96 -13.25 -33.52
N THR A 51 -4.88 -13.47 -34.25
CA THR A 51 -3.51 -13.25 -33.76
C THR A 51 -3.11 -11.77 -33.76
N VAL A 52 -3.74 -10.96 -34.61
CA VAL A 52 -3.52 -9.50 -34.69
C VAL A 52 -4.47 -8.77 -33.75
N LEU A 53 -5.72 -9.22 -33.68
CA LEU A 53 -6.79 -8.62 -32.90
C LEU A 53 -7.18 -9.54 -31.73
N GLN A 54 -6.39 -9.47 -30.65
CA GLN A 54 -6.56 -10.34 -29.49
C GLN A 54 -7.54 -9.77 -28.47
N PHE A 55 -8.75 -10.33 -28.41
CA PHE A 55 -9.78 -9.91 -27.47
C PHE A 55 -9.77 -10.66 -26.13
N ASN A 56 -9.08 -11.80 -26.07
CA ASN A 56 -8.99 -12.56 -24.83
C ASN A 56 -8.03 -11.87 -23.86
N ILE A 57 -8.56 -11.32 -22.77
CA ILE A 57 -7.75 -10.63 -21.76
C ILE A 57 -6.97 -11.61 -20.87
N ALA A 58 -7.39 -12.89 -20.80
CA ALA A 58 -6.73 -13.92 -20.00
C ALA A 58 -5.33 -14.29 -20.52
N THR A 59 -5.01 -13.97 -21.77
CA THR A 59 -3.69 -14.21 -22.36
C THR A 59 -2.66 -13.15 -21.96
N ILE A 60 -3.07 -12.04 -21.36
CA ILE A 60 -2.17 -10.99 -20.92
C ILE A 60 -1.40 -11.48 -19.68
N ASN A 61 -0.08 -11.37 -19.72
CA ASN A 61 0.74 -11.52 -18.51
C ASN A 61 0.54 -10.30 -17.61
N TRP A 62 -0.47 -10.37 -16.74
CA TRP A 62 -0.83 -9.29 -15.83
C TRP A 62 0.32 -8.86 -14.91
N SER A 63 1.16 -9.80 -14.48
CA SER A 63 2.33 -9.50 -13.63
C SER A 63 3.32 -8.59 -14.34
N GLU A 64 3.61 -8.88 -15.60
CA GLU A 64 4.49 -8.06 -16.43
C GLU A 64 3.85 -6.72 -16.80
N TYR A 65 2.58 -6.75 -17.18
CA TYR A 65 1.80 -5.55 -17.50
C TYR A 65 1.83 -4.54 -16.35
N PHE A 66 1.52 -4.96 -15.11
CA PHE A 66 1.52 -4.03 -13.98
C PHE A 66 2.93 -3.53 -13.62
N ARG A 67 3.98 -4.34 -13.82
CA ARG A 67 5.37 -3.91 -13.62
C ARG A 67 5.77 -2.81 -14.60
N SER A 68 5.47 -2.97 -15.89
CA SER A 68 5.82 -2.01 -16.93
C SER A 68 4.92 -0.77 -16.88
N TYR A 69 3.62 -0.95 -16.61
CA TYR A 69 2.64 0.13 -16.47
C TYR A 69 3.06 1.19 -15.44
N LEU A 70 3.46 0.76 -14.24
CA LEU A 70 3.86 1.70 -13.18
C LEU A 70 5.14 2.45 -13.54
N SER A 71 6.09 1.80 -14.22
CA SER A 71 7.29 2.45 -14.76
C SER A 71 6.94 3.48 -15.83
N GLY A 72 5.99 3.16 -16.72
CA GLY A 72 5.47 4.06 -17.75
C GLY A 72 4.84 5.32 -17.19
N ILE A 73 3.94 5.19 -16.20
CA ILE A 73 3.34 6.36 -15.51
C ILE A 73 4.45 7.24 -14.92
N ARG A 74 5.41 6.63 -14.23
CA ARG A 74 6.51 7.35 -13.61
C ARG A 74 7.35 8.12 -14.65
N ARG A 75 7.67 7.48 -15.78
CA ARG A 75 8.47 8.07 -16.85
C ARG A 75 7.74 9.19 -17.59
N TYR A 76 6.49 8.98 -17.98
CA TYR A 76 5.78 9.86 -18.91
C TYR A 76 4.88 10.87 -18.20
N PHE A 77 4.08 10.44 -17.23
CA PHE A 77 3.16 11.32 -16.51
C PHE A 77 3.90 12.18 -15.48
N PHE A 78 4.75 11.54 -14.66
CA PHE A 78 5.53 12.24 -13.64
C PHE A 78 6.85 12.81 -14.16
N LYS A 79 7.20 12.55 -15.43
CA LYS A 79 8.45 13.01 -16.07
C LYS A 79 9.70 12.64 -15.26
N ASP A 80 9.65 11.52 -14.54
CA ASP A 80 10.74 11.07 -13.68
C ASP A 80 11.76 10.32 -14.55
N ASN A 81 12.98 10.87 -14.64
CA ASN A 81 13.96 10.33 -15.57
C ASN A 81 14.54 9.01 -15.05
N ALA A 82 14.74 8.00 -15.90
CA ALA A 82 15.28 6.71 -15.46
C ALA A 82 16.72 6.85 -14.89
N ASN A 83 17.46 7.84 -15.38
CA ASN A 83 18.80 8.21 -14.92
C ASN A 83 18.79 9.09 -13.67
N ASP A 84 17.62 9.44 -13.14
CA ASP A 84 17.52 10.33 -12.00
C ASP A 84 17.73 9.51 -10.70
N ASN A 85 18.83 9.76 -9.99
CA ASN A 85 19.24 9.06 -8.75
C ASN A 85 18.22 9.18 -7.59
N LYS A 86 17.14 9.95 -7.78
CA LYS A 86 16.05 10.17 -6.83
C LYS A 86 15.39 8.88 -6.35
N LEU A 87 15.24 7.86 -7.20
CA LEU A 87 14.63 6.60 -6.76
C LEU A 87 15.50 5.92 -5.70
N GLN A 88 16.81 5.84 -5.94
CA GLN A 88 17.73 5.17 -5.03
C GLN A 88 17.81 5.94 -3.70
N GLN A 89 17.85 7.27 -3.76
CA GLN A 89 17.78 8.12 -2.57
C GLN A 89 16.48 7.90 -1.77
N ARG A 90 15.33 7.83 -2.43
CA ARG A 90 14.06 7.54 -1.75
C ARG A 90 14.04 6.15 -1.12
N LYS A 91 14.61 5.14 -1.79
CA LYS A 91 14.73 3.78 -1.26
C LYS A 91 15.64 3.72 -0.02
N THR A 92 16.74 4.49 0.02
CA THR A 92 17.63 4.51 1.19
C THR A 92 16.97 5.22 2.36
N ILE A 93 16.31 6.36 2.12
CA ILE A 93 15.54 7.08 3.15
C ILE A 93 14.41 6.19 3.70
N TYR A 94 13.66 5.51 2.83
CA TYR A 94 12.61 4.58 3.26
C TYR A 94 13.15 3.44 4.12
N ARG A 95 14.27 2.82 3.71
CA ARG A 95 14.93 1.77 4.50
C ARG A 95 15.36 2.27 5.88
N ARG A 96 15.92 3.48 5.96
CA ARG A 96 16.29 4.11 7.23
C ARG A 96 15.07 4.36 8.13
N MET A 97 13.99 4.89 7.58
CA MET A 97 12.73 5.07 8.31
C MET A 97 12.13 3.75 8.78
N LEU A 98 12.17 2.71 7.94
CA LEU A 98 11.68 1.38 8.30
C LEU A 98 12.48 0.81 9.48
N PHE A 99 13.81 0.90 9.43
CA PHE A 99 14.67 0.45 10.51
C PHE A 99 14.38 1.19 11.82
N LEU A 100 14.29 2.52 11.76
CA LEU A 100 13.94 3.34 12.93
C LEU A 100 12.58 2.96 13.52
N HIS A 101 11.58 2.77 12.67
CA HIS A 101 10.24 2.39 13.11
C HIS A 101 10.21 0.98 13.72
N THR A 102 10.95 0.03 13.15
CA THR A 102 11.11 -1.31 13.71
C THR A 102 11.78 -1.26 15.08
N LEU A 103 12.87 -0.50 15.23
CA LEU A 103 13.54 -0.29 16.52
C LEU A 103 12.63 0.35 17.57
N LEU A 104 11.85 1.36 17.17
CA LEU A 104 10.91 2.00 18.08
C LEU A 104 9.84 1.03 18.58
N LYS A 105 9.29 0.20 17.67
CA LYS A 105 8.30 -0.82 18.04
C LYS A 105 8.88 -1.86 18.99
N THR A 106 10.09 -2.36 18.72
CA THR A 106 10.72 -3.38 19.56
C THR A 106 11.06 -2.82 20.94
N THR A 107 11.66 -1.63 21.01
CA THR A 107 12.00 -0.98 22.29
C THR A 107 10.76 -0.68 23.14
N PHE A 108 9.71 -0.13 22.53
CA PHE A 108 8.45 0.14 23.21
C PHE A 108 7.78 -1.14 23.72
N GLY A 109 7.74 -2.19 22.90
CA GLY A 109 7.20 -3.50 23.29
C GLY A 109 7.97 -4.13 24.46
N LEU A 110 9.31 -4.15 24.40
CA LEU A 110 10.16 -4.68 25.46
C LEU A 110 9.99 -3.90 26.77
N SER A 111 9.90 -2.56 26.70
CA SER A 111 9.67 -1.72 27.87
C SER A 111 8.33 -2.03 28.55
N LEU A 112 7.26 -2.22 27.76
CA LEU A 112 5.94 -2.59 28.30
C LEU A 112 5.99 -3.96 28.99
N ILE A 113 6.63 -4.96 28.37
CA ILE A 113 6.77 -6.31 28.95
C ILE A 113 7.55 -6.24 30.28
N MET A 114 8.68 -5.55 30.32
CA MET A 114 9.46 -5.39 31.55
C MET A 114 8.68 -4.68 32.66
N CYS A 115 7.89 -3.65 32.31
CA CYS A 115 7.04 -2.95 33.26
C CYS A 115 5.99 -3.90 33.88
N MET A 116 5.30 -4.68 33.03
CA MET A 116 4.32 -5.67 33.46
C MET A 116 4.94 -6.74 34.38
N LEU A 117 6.11 -7.28 34.02
CA LEU A 117 6.84 -8.25 34.84
C LEU A 117 7.23 -7.66 36.20
N LYS A 118 7.71 -6.41 36.24
CA LYS A 118 8.09 -5.74 37.49
C LYS A 118 6.87 -5.51 38.39
N ILE A 119 5.72 -5.15 37.82
CA ILE A 119 4.45 -5.01 38.57
C ILE A 119 4.04 -6.37 39.15
N TYR A 120 4.04 -7.43 38.34
CA TYR A 120 3.71 -8.78 38.76
C TYR A 120 4.59 -9.25 39.93
N LEU A 121 5.92 -9.11 39.81
CA LEU A 121 6.86 -9.48 40.86
C LEU A 121 6.68 -8.64 42.14
N ARG A 122 6.30 -7.35 42.00
CA ARG A 122 6.01 -6.49 43.15
C ARG A 122 4.78 -6.96 43.92
N ILE A 123 3.71 -7.32 43.21
CA ILE A 123 2.48 -7.88 43.80
C ILE A 123 2.81 -9.22 44.50
N PHE A 124 3.54 -10.10 43.82
CA PHE A 124 3.97 -11.37 44.39
C PHE A 124 4.83 -11.20 45.65
N LYS A 125 5.72 -10.20 45.71
CA LYS A 125 6.56 -9.92 46.89
C LYS A 125 5.78 -9.28 48.06
N ILE A 126 4.65 -8.63 47.81
CA ILE A 126 3.77 -8.05 48.84
C ILE A 126 2.90 -9.14 49.50
N MET A 127 2.43 -10.12 48.74
CA MET A 127 1.61 -11.24 49.24
C MET A 127 2.20 -12.02 50.45
N PRO A 128 3.49 -12.42 50.47
CA PRO A 128 4.06 -13.17 51.60
C PRO A 128 4.25 -12.34 52.87
N LYS A 129 4.12 -11.00 52.81
CA LYS A 129 4.18 -10.13 53.99
C LYS A 129 2.84 -9.95 54.70
N ILE A 130 1.74 -10.37 54.07
CA ILE A 130 0.37 -10.25 54.62
C ILE A 130 -0.08 -11.58 55.26
N ALA A 131 0.59 -12.68 54.92
CA ALA A 131 0.26 -14.05 55.37
C ALA A 131 1.07 -14.53 56.59
N LEU A 132 1.78 -13.63 57.28
CA LEU A 132 2.52 -13.86 58.53
C LEU A 132 2.15 -12.76 59.54
#